data_AF-A0A818YMR3-F1
#
_entry.id   AF-A0A818YMR3-F1
#
_cell.length_a   1.000
_cell.length_b   1.000
_cell.length_c   1.000
_cell.angle_alpha   90.00
_cell.angle_beta   90.00
_cell.angle_gamma   90.00
#
_symmetry.space_group_name_H-M   'P 1'
#
loop_
_entity.id
_entity.type
_entity.pdbx_description
1 polymer ?
#
loop_
_entity_poly.entity_id
_entity_poly.type
_entity_poly.pdbx_seq_one_letter_code
_entity_poly.pdbx_strand_id
1 'polypeptide(L)'
;MSKEETKKLFKQFDNGNGHLSLAEIERAVIYFYPQFGTNKKAILRAYKAADTSRNGLVELKEFDKIVQLLKQYDEISKIFEELDTNDDHRINFQEFQKGFNLLGENSLDEDSLKQEFDTIDSNDGNSILFDEVKYREKKY
;
A
#
# COMPACT_ATOMS: atom_id res chain seq x y z
N MET A 1 -5.04 -3.26 17.83
CA MET A 1 -6.12 -2.50 18.49
C MET A 1 -7.23 -3.46 18.86
N SER A 2 -7.92 -3.21 19.96
CA SER A 2 -9.15 -3.92 20.30
C SER A 2 -10.30 -3.49 19.39
N LYS A 3 -11.31 -4.35 19.22
CA LYS A 3 -12.51 -4.04 18.43
C LYS A 3 -13.24 -2.78 18.94
N GLU A 4 -13.17 -2.51 20.24
CA GLU A 4 -13.79 -1.32 20.84
C GLU A 4 -13.05 -0.04 20.44
N GLU A 5 -11.72 -0.07 20.43
CA GLU A 5 -10.90 1.05 19.96
C GLU A 5 -11.17 1.31 18.48
N THR A 6 -11.10 0.28 17.62
CA THR A 6 -11.46 0.38 16.19
C THR A 6 -12.81 1.07 16.00
N LYS A 7 -13.85 0.64 16.74
CA LYS A 7 -15.20 1.20 16.61
C LYS A 7 -15.30 2.64 17.10
N LYS A 8 -14.59 3.00 18.18
CA LYS A 8 -14.54 4.39 18.68
C LYS A 8 -13.86 5.29 17.65
N LEU A 9 -12.74 4.85 17.09
CA LEU A 9 -11.98 5.57 16.08
C LEU A 9 -12.83 5.78 14.82
N PHE A 10 -13.46 4.71 14.33
CA PHE A 10 -14.35 4.80 13.17
C PHE A 10 -15.45 5.85 13.38
N LYS A 11 -16.15 5.79 14.52
CA LYS A 11 -17.22 6.75 14.84
C LYS A 11 -16.76 8.19 15.02
N GLN A 12 -15.51 8.43 15.39
CA GLN A 12 -14.99 9.77 15.59
C GLN A 12 -14.81 10.51 14.25
N PHE A 13 -14.54 9.79 13.17
CA PHE A 13 -14.28 10.37 11.85
C PHE A 13 -15.44 10.21 10.87
N ASP A 14 -16.37 9.30 11.13
CA ASP A 14 -17.61 9.13 10.37
C ASP A 14 -18.50 10.38 10.52
N ASN A 15 -18.96 10.92 9.39
CA ASN A 15 -19.88 12.06 9.34
C ASN A 15 -21.35 11.67 9.61
N GLY A 16 -21.61 10.42 9.97
CA GLY A 16 -22.93 9.87 10.27
C GLY A 16 -23.55 9.10 9.11
N ASN A 17 -22.80 8.84 8.04
CA ASN A 17 -23.23 8.00 6.92
C ASN A 17 -22.87 6.51 7.11
N GLY A 18 -22.15 6.16 8.18
CA GLY A 18 -21.76 4.79 8.49
C GLY A 18 -20.56 4.27 7.71
N HIS A 19 -19.85 5.15 7.01
CA HIS A 19 -18.72 4.85 6.12
C HIS A 19 -17.63 5.93 6.26
N LEU A 20 -16.40 5.59 5.91
CA LEU A 20 -15.31 6.56 5.85
C LEU A 20 -14.87 6.77 4.41
N SER A 21 -14.93 8.02 3.97
CA SER A 21 -14.31 8.51 2.74
C SER A 21 -12.78 8.59 2.88
N LEU A 22 -12.09 8.73 1.75
CA LEU A 22 -10.64 8.93 1.74
C LEU A 22 -10.21 10.11 2.64
N ALA A 23 -10.92 11.24 2.59
CA ALA A 23 -10.61 12.42 3.40
C ALA A 23 -10.81 12.17 4.91
N GLU A 24 -11.76 11.30 5.30
CA GLU A 24 -11.95 10.89 6.69
C GLU A 24 -10.84 9.95 7.16
N ILE A 25 -10.43 9.02 6.30
CA ILE A 25 -9.28 8.16 6.55
C ILE A 25 -7.98 8.97 6.66
N GLU A 26 -7.72 9.90 5.75
CA GLU A 26 -6.53 10.78 5.82
C GLU A 26 -6.46 11.54 7.15
N ARG A 27 -7.58 12.13 7.58
CA ARG A 27 -7.66 12.80 8.88
C ARG A 27 -7.41 11.84 10.05
N ALA A 28 -7.97 10.63 10.00
CA ALA A 28 -7.75 9.62 11.02
C ALA A 28 -6.28 9.19 11.09
N VAL A 29 -5.64 8.99 9.94
CA VAL A 29 -4.21 8.63 9.85
C VAL A 29 -3.34 9.75 10.40
N ILE A 30 -3.56 10.99 10.00
CA ILE A 30 -2.79 12.13 10.52
C ILE A 30 -2.92 12.25 12.05
N TYR A 31 -4.09 11.97 12.60
CA TYR A 31 -4.33 12.10 14.04
C TYR A 31 -3.71 10.96 14.86
N PHE A 32 -3.88 9.69 14.46
CA PHE A 32 -3.42 8.53 15.26
C PHE A 32 -2.07 7.96 14.84
N TYR A 33 -1.73 8.12 13.57
CA TYR A 33 -0.51 7.58 12.97
C TYR A 33 0.21 8.69 12.19
N PRO A 34 0.59 9.81 12.84
CA PRO A 34 1.20 10.96 12.17
C PRO A 34 2.47 10.58 11.38
N GLN A 35 3.16 9.50 11.78
CA GLN A 35 4.30 8.96 11.05
C GLN A 35 3.98 8.49 9.62
N PHE A 36 2.72 8.16 9.32
CA PHE A 36 2.24 7.80 7.98
C PHE A 36 1.49 8.96 7.31
N GLY A 37 1.22 10.06 8.03
CA GLY A 37 0.35 11.15 7.58
C GLY A 37 0.89 11.94 6.38
N THR A 38 2.19 11.88 6.12
CA THR A 38 2.83 12.52 4.95
C THR A 38 2.80 11.62 3.70
N ASN A 39 2.65 10.31 3.87
CA ASN A 39 2.70 9.35 2.77
C ASN A 39 1.31 9.15 2.13
N LYS A 40 0.89 10.16 1.35
CA LYS A 40 -0.43 10.15 0.68
C LYS A 40 -0.63 8.95 -0.26
N LYS A 41 0.44 8.51 -0.94
CA LYS A 41 0.39 7.34 -1.83
C LYS A 41 0.05 6.09 -1.02
N ALA A 42 0.70 5.86 0.11
CA ALA A 42 0.41 4.73 0.99
C ALA A 42 -1.01 4.78 1.57
N ILE A 43 -1.48 5.96 1.98
CA ILE A 43 -2.85 6.14 2.48
C ILE A 43 -3.88 5.77 1.40
N LEU A 44 -3.71 6.29 0.18
CA LEU A 44 -4.61 6.01 -0.93
C LEU A 44 -4.64 4.51 -1.28
N ARG A 45 -3.48 3.84 -1.27
CA ARG A 45 -3.40 2.40 -1.54
C ARG A 45 -4.05 1.59 -0.44
N ALA A 46 -3.80 1.91 0.82
CA ALA A 46 -4.43 1.25 1.95
C ALA A 46 -5.95 1.41 1.92
N TYR A 47 -6.43 2.60 1.58
CA TYR A 47 -7.86 2.88 1.37
C TYR A 47 -8.47 1.98 0.29
N LYS A 48 -7.90 2.01 -0.93
CA LYS A 48 -8.39 1.20 -2.07
C LYS A 48 -8.34 -0.30 -1.78
N ALA A 49 -7.31 -0.77 -1.05
CA ALA A 49 -7.15 -2.17 -0.72
C ALA A 49 -8.07 -2.64 0.42
N ALA A 50 -8.45 -1.73 1.33
CA ALA A 50 -9.39 -2.03 2.41
C ALA A 50 -10.84 -2.11 1.93
N ASP A 51 -11.22 -1.32 0.91
CA ASP A 51 -12.55 -1.35 0.28
C ASP A 51 -12.77 -2.64 -0.54
N THR A 52 -13.00 -3.73 0.20
CA THR A 52 -13.34 -5.04 -0.35
C THR A 52 -14.75 -5.08 -0.91
N SER A 53 -15.63 -4.23 -0.40
CA SER A 53 -17.00 -4.06 -0.87
C SER A 53 -17.08 -3.40 -2.24
N ARG A 54 -16.03 -2.67 -2.64
CA ARG A 54 -15.92 -1.87 -3.87
C ARG A 54 -17.00 -0.80 -3.99
N ASN A 55 -17.47 -0.28 -2.85
CA ASN A 55 -18.46 0.80 -2.83
C ASN A 55 -17.80 2.19 -2.87
N GLY A 56 -16.47 2.24 -2.92
CA GLY A 56 -15.67 3.47 -2.96
C GLY A 56 -15.51 4.13 -1.59
N LEU A 57 -15.91 3.48 -0.51
CA LEU A 57 -15.84 3.93 0.90
C LEU A 57 -15.35 2.78 1.79
N VAL A 58 -15.05 3.09 3.05
CA VAL A 58 -14.59 2.08 4.02
C VAL A 58 -15.67 1.84 5.06
N GLU A 59 -16.13 0.60 5.17
CA GLU A 59 -17.02 0.15 6.24
C GLU A 59 -16.26 -0.19 7.53
N LEU A 60 -16.96 -0.23 8.67
CA LEU A 60 -16.36 -0.60 9.96
C LEU A 60 -15.62 -1.95 9.93
N LYS A 61 -16.15 -2.93 9.18
CA LYS A 61 -15.55 -4.27 9.03
C LYS A 61 -14.25 -4.26 8.21
N GLU A 62 -14.05 -3.22 7.40
CA GLU A 62 -12.90 -3.02 6.52
C GLU A 62 -11.83 -2.15 7.18
N PHE A 63 -12.25 -1.25 8.08
CA PHE A 63 -11.38 -0.33 8.80
C PHE A 63 -10.27 -1.03 9.60
N ASP A 64 -10.54 -2.21 10.16
CA ASP A 64 -9.52 -3.00 10.88
C ASP A 64 -8.29 -3.32 10.02
N LYS A 65 -8.45 -3.44 8.69
CA LYS A 65 -7.36 -3.74 7.77
C LYS A 65 -6.53 -2.51 7.40
N ILE A 66 -7.09 -1.31 7.52
CA ILE A 66 -6.43 -0.08 7.07
C ILE A 66 -5.10 0.13 7.77
N VAL A 67 -5.03 -0.08 9.09
CA VAL A 67 -3.78 0.13 9.83
C VAL A 67 -2.68 -0.82 9.38
N GLN A 68 -3.02 -2.08 9.13
CA GLN A 68 -2.07 -3.07 8.62
C GLN A 68 -1.62 -2.73 7.19
N LEU A 69 -2.57 -2.37 6.32
CA LEU A 69 -2.30 -1.98 4.95
C LEU A 69 -1.47 -0.69 4.88
N LEU A 70 -1.72 0.29 5.75
CA LEU A 70 -0.95 1.53 5.82
C LEU A 70 0.52 1.26 6.13
N LYS A 71 0.79 0.44 7.15
CA LYS A 71 2.18 0.07 7.49
C LYS A 71 2.88 -0.57 6.30
N GLN A 72 2.20 -1.48 5.61
CA GLN A 72 2.77 -2.20 4.46
C GLN A 72 3.01 -1.29 3.26
N TYR A 73 2.02 -0.47 2.88
CA TYR A 73 2.19 0.44 1.76
C TYR A 73 3.19 1.56 2.07
N ASP A 74 3.37 1.93 3.33
CA ASP A 74 4.45 2.83 3.75
C ASP A 74 5.83 2.18 3.58
N GLU A 75 6.00 0.91 3.98
CA GLU A 75 7.22 0.13 3.73
C GLU A 75 7.48 -0.03 2.22
N ILE A 76 6.46 -0.36 1.43
CA ILE A 76 6.56 -0.46 -0.03
C ILE A 76 6.94 0.90 -0.64
N SER A 77 6.39 2.02 -0.14
CA SER A 77 6.73 3.36 -0.61
C SER A 77 8.20 3.69 -0.40
N LYS A 78 8.76 3.32 0.75
CA LYS A 78 10.18 3.51 1.05
C LYS A 78 11.06 2.68 0.15
N ILE A 79 10.69 1.42 -0.10
CA ILE A 79 11.39 0.58 -1.07
C ILE A 79 11.32 1.23 -2.46
N PHE A 80 10.14 1.72 -2.89
CA PHE A 80 10.01 2.44 -4.16
C PHE A 80 10.94 3.65 -4.23
N GLU A 81 10.98 4.49 -3.20
CA GLU A 81 11.85 5.67 -3.13
C GLU A 81 13.35 5.29 -3.17
N GLU A 82 13.73 4.14 -2.63
CA GLU A 82 15.11 3.63 -2.70
C GLU A 82 15.47 3.06 -4.09
N LEU A 83 14.50 2.50 -4.81
CA LEU A 83 14.71 1.88 -6.12
C LEU A 83 14.56 2.84 -7.30
N ASP A 84 13.66 3.82 -7.19
CA ASP A 84 13.34 4.86 -8.18
C ASP A 84 14.48 5.90 -8.25
N THR A 85 15.61 5.49 -8.82
CA THR A 85 16.84 6.29 -8.83
C THR A 85 16.76 7.51 -9.74
N ASN A 86 15.84 7.50 -10.72
CA ASN A 86 15.61 8.59 -11.64
C ASN A 86 14.40 9.48 -11.26
N ASP A 87 13.72 9.17 -10.15
CA ASP A 87 12.54 9.88 -9.59
C ASP A 87 11.41 10.04 -10.63
N ASP A 88 11.23 9.03 -11.49
CA ASP A 88 10.16 9.02 -12.50
C ASP A 88 8.84 8.42 -11.97
N HIS A 89 8.84 8.00 -10.71
CA HIS A 89 7.74 7.37 -9.98
C HIS A 89 7.36 5.98 -10.52
N ARG A 90 8.28 5.32 -11.22
CA ARG A 90 8.16 3.97 -11.75
C ARG A 90 9.43 3.21 -11.44
N ILE A 91 9.32 1.89 -11.39
CA ILE A 91 10.50 1.03 -11.26
C ILE A 91 10.67 0.30 -12.59
N ASN A 92 11.71 0.65 -13.33
CA ASN A 92 12.09 -0.12 -14.51
C ASN A 92 12.82 -1.41 -14.11
N PHE A 93 13.04 -2.33 -15.06
CA PHE A 93 13.67 -3.62 -14.76
C PHE A 93 15.08 -3.49 -14.15
N GLN A 94 15.87 -2.49 -14.55
CA GLN A 94 17.21 -2.27 -14.01
C GLN A 94 17.16 -1.82 -12.54
N GLU A 95 16.20 -0.96 -12.19
CA GLU A 95 15.97 -0.50 -10.82
C GLU A 95 15.45 -1.63 -9.94
N PHE A 96 14.51 -2.43 -10.46
CA PHE A 96 14.02 -3.64 -9.80
C PHE A 96 15.14 -4.63 -9.48
N GLN A 97 16.01 -4.90 -10.45
CA GLN A 97 17.16 -5.79 -10.29
C GLN A 97 18.16 -5.27 -9.26
N LYS A 98 18.46 -3.97 -9.27
CA LYS A 98 19.31 -3.36 -8.23
C LYS A 98 18.69 -3.53 -6.85
N GLY A 99 17.38 -3.36 -6.72
CA GLY A 99 16.68 -3.53 -5.46
C GLY A 99 16.74 -4.92 -4.88
N PHE A 100 16.52 -5.94 -5.71
CA PHE A 100 16.64 -7.34 -5.30
C PHE A 100 18.04 -7.67 -4.78
N ASN A 101 19.08 -7.18 -5.46
CA ASN A 101 20.47 -7.36 -5.02
C ASN A 101 20.75 -6.64 -3.68
N LEU A 102 20.18 -5.46 -3.45
CA LEU A 102 20.34 -4.70 -2.20
C LEU A 102 19.66 -5.36 -1.00
N LEU A 103 18.52 -6.05 -1.21
CA LEU A 103 17.81 -6.80 -0.17
C LEU A 103 18.51 -8.11 0.22
N GLY A 104 19.65 -8.44 -0.41
CA GLY A 104 20.42 -9.65 -0.13
C GLY A 104 19.81 -10.93 -0.71
N GLU A 105 18.72 -10.82 -1.47
CA GLU A 105 18.17 -11.92 -2.27
C GLU A 105 18.92 -12.03 -3.60
N ASN A 106 20.16 -12.50 -3.53
CA ASN A 106 20.95 -12.89 -4.71
C ASN A 106 20.54 -14.27 -5.26
N SER A 107 19.34 -14.77 -4.93
CA SER A 107 18.92 -16.15 -5.14
C SER A 107 18.10 -16.38 -6.42
N LEU A 108 17.62 -15.32 -7.07
CA LEU A 108 16.88 -15.44 -8.33
C LEU A 108 17.82 -15.20 -9.50
N ASP A 109 17.77 -16.09 -10.47
CA ASP A 109 18.36 -15.86 -11.78
C ASP A 109 17.57 -14.78 -12.56
N GLU A 110 18.17 -14.26 -13.63
CA GLU A 110 17.59 -13.16 -14.41
C GLU A 110 16.20 -13.49 -14.99
N ASP A 111 15.97 -14.75 -15.40
CA ASP A 111 14.67 -15.16 -15.95
C ASP A 111 13.60 -15.19 -14.84
N SER A 112 13.92 -15.73 -13.66
CA SER A 112 13.01 -15.72 -12.51
C SER A 112 12.69 -14.31 -12.03
N LEU A 113 13.68 -13.42 -12.02
CA LEU A 113 13.49 -12.02 -11.66
C LEU A 113 12.58 -11.30 -12.67
N LYS A 114 12.77 -11.57 -13.96
CA LYS A 114 11.91 -11.03 -15.02
C LYS A 114 10.48 -11.53 -14.91
N GLN A 115 10.27 -12.80 -14.57
CA GLN A 115 8.92 -13.33 -14.32
C GLN A 115 8.21 -12.62 -13.15
N GLU A 116 8.93 -12.31 -12.07
CA GLU A 116 8.35 -11.56 -10.95
C GLU A 116 8.05 -10.11 -11.37
N PHE A 117 8.94 -9.47 -12.12
CA PHE A 117 8.72 -8.14 -12.67
C PHE A 117 7.44 -8.10 -13.54
N ASP A 118 7.33 -9.01 -14.50
CA ASP A 118 6.18 -9.13 -15.41
C ASP A 118 4.89 -9.49 -14.65
N THR A 119 5.01 -10.26 -13.55
CA THR A 119 3.87 -10.59 -12.68
C THR A 119 3.31 -9.36 -11.95
N ILE A 120 4.17 -8.38 -11.65
CA ILE A 120 3.77 -7.14 -10.98
C ILE A 120 3.32 -6.10 -12.01
N ASP A 121 4.05 -5.93 -13.12
CA ASP A 121 3.73 -5.05 -14.27
C ASP A 121 2.49 -5.55 -15.04
N SER A 122 1.33 -5.45 -14.40
CA SER A 122 0.07 -6.00 -14.90
C SER A 122 -0.45 -5.27 -16.15
N ASN A 123 0.09 -4.09 -16.49
CA ASN A 123 -0.29 -3.33 -17.67
C ASN A 123 0.67 -3.50 -18.86
N ASP A 124 1.69 -4.35 -18.73
CA ASP A 124 2.76 -4.56 -19.72
C ASP A 124 3.44 -3.24 -20.14
N GLY A 125 3.62 -2.33 -19.18
CA GLY A 125 4.17 -0.99 -19.40
C GLY A 125 5.69 -0.95 -19.51
N ASN A 126 6.35 -2.09 -19.28
CA ASN A 126 7.79 -2.23 -19.04
C ASN A 126 8.28 -1.45 -17.81
N SER A 127 7.39 -1.20 -16.85
CA SER A 127 7.68 -0.45 -15.64
C SER A 127 6.65 -0.77 -14.56
N ILE A 128 7.10 -1.09 -13.35
CA ILE A 128 6.22 -1.31 -12.21
C ILE A 128 5.76 0.04 -11.66
N LEU A 129 4.45 0.24 -11.63
CA LEU A 129 3.82 1.37 -10.93
C LEU A 129 3.51 1.04 -9.48
N PHE A 130 3.56 2.05 -8.61
CA PHE A 130 3.14 1.88 -7.21
C PHE A 130 1.69 1.36 -7.08
N ASP A 131 0.82 1.76 -8.01
CA ASP A 131 -0.57 1.31 -8.07
C ASP A 131 -0.73 -0.16 -8.51
N GLU A 132 0.30 -0.77 -9.09
CA GLU A 132 0.29 -2.17 -9.53
C GLU A 132 0.74 -3.14 -8.44
N VAL A 133 1.50 -2.67 -7.46
CA VAL A 133 1.93 -3.49 -6.33
C VAL A 133 0.72 -3.85 -5.48
N LYS A 134 0.27 -5.09 -5.62
CA LYS A 134 -0.84 -5.64 -4.84
C LYS A 134 -0.30 -6.22 -3.55
N TYR A 135 -0.96 -5.90 -2.45
CA TYR A 135 -0.80 -6.67 -1.23
C TYR A 135 -1.29 -8.10 -1.46
N ARG A 136 -0.41 -9.09 -1.24
CA ARG A 136 -0.76 -10.51 -1.14
C ARG A 136 -0.62 -10.93 0.32
N GLU A 137 -1.71 -11.29 0.98
CA GLU A 137 -1.61 -12.00 2.27
C GLU A 137 -0.85 -13.31 2.00
N LYS A 138 0.33 -13.48 2.61
CA LYS A 138 0.97 -14.79 2.66
C LYS A 138 0.05 -15.70 3.48
N LYS A 139 -0.73 -16.54 2.80
CA LYS A 139 -1.39 -17.69 3.41
C LYS A 139 -0.30 -18.70 3.76
N TYR A 140 0.11 -18.71 5.02
CA TYR A 140 0.87 -19.82 5.59
C TYR A 140 -0.06 -21.01 5.87
#